data_AF-A0A2M7P5Z4-F1
#
_entry.id   AF-A0A2M7P5Z4-F1
#
_cell.length_a   1.000
_cell.length_b   1.000
_cell.length_c   1.000
_cell.angle_alpha   90.00
_cell.angle_beta   90.00
_cell.angle_gamma   90.00
#
_symmetry.space_group_name_H-M   'P 1'
#
loop_
_entity.id
_entity.type
_entity.pdbx_description
1 polymer ?
#
loop_
_entity_poly.entity_id
_entity_poly.type
_entity_poly.pdbx_seq_one_letter_code
_entity_poly.pdbx_strand_id
1 'polypeptide(L)'
;MQPETTFFQITTLAPVHVGCDQVYEPTAFAIDDKKSELIHFDPFRFVAALSKADREKFSRICLQGTVPSLLDIYKFMRSQVGVVLDGERVAVCPGFVEHYNKTLNLAPKDVQQNLNNFSISRTASLQMTGLPYLPGSSIKGALRTAILNLRNNGKTLPPYNAREAKKMEKDLLKFSQFETDPFRLVKVSDFMPTATVPRKIVYGVDCRKWPSKKVEEKERV
;
A
#
# COMPACT_ATOMS: atom_id res chain seq x y z
N MET A 1 36.60 15.39 -9.77
CA MET A 1 35.26 16.01 -9.66
C MET A 1 34.93 16.01 -8.17
N GLN A 2 34.72 17.18 -7.56
CA GLN A 2 34.31 17.22 -6.14
C GLN A 2 32.82 16.90 -6.03
N PRO A 3 32.37 16.24 -4.95
CA PRO A 3 30.96 15.97 -4.75
C PRO A 3 30.21 17.28 -4.46
N GLU A 4 29.15 17.53 -5.21
CA GLU A 4 28.20 18.62 -4.95
C GLU A 4 26.97 18.04 -4.24
N THR A 5 26.48 18.72 -3.22
CA THR A 5 25.29 18.31 -2.46
C THR A 5 24.22 19.38 -2.57
N THR A 6 23.00 18.97 -2.92
CA THR A 6 21.83 19.82 -3.01
C THR A 6 20.69 19.22 -2.19
N PHE A 7 19.99 20.06 -1.42
CA PHE A 7 18.86 19.64 -0.60
C PHE A 7 17.54 19.92 -1.31
N PHE A 8 16.64 18.95 -1.27
CA PHE A 8 15.33 19.04 -1.89
C PHE A 8 14.23 18.75 -0.86
N GLN A 9 13.10 19.44 -1.02
CA GLN A 9 11.86 19.15 -0.30
C GLN A 9 10.80 18.69 -1.30
N ILE A 10 10.07 17.63 -0.96
CA ILE A 10 9.01 17.08 -1.78
C ILE A 10 7.66 17.35 -1.11
N THR A 11 6.71 17.85 -1.89
CA THR A 11 5.31 17.97 -1.49
C THR A 11 4.46 17.12 -2.43
N THR A 12 3.68 16.20 -1.87
CA THR A 12 2.80 15.33 -2.64
C THR A 12 1.52 16.08 -3.03
N LEU A 13 1.21 16.15 -4.32
CA LEU A 13 -0.02 16.77 -4.83
C LEU A 13 -1.20 15.78 -4.96
N ALA A 14 -0.91 14.49 -4.84
CA ALA A 14 -1.86 13.38 -4.92
C ALA A 14 -1.43 12.26 -3.96
N PRO A 15 -2.29 11.27 -3.67
CA PRO A 15 -1.89 10.10 -2.90
C PRO A 15 -0.68 9.40 -3.54
N VAL A 16 0.37 9.16 -2.74
CA VAL A 16 1.57 8.44 -3.16
C VAL A 16 1.68 7.17 -2.33
N HIS A 17 1.89 6.05 -3.02
CA HIS A 17 2.20 4.77 -2.40
C HIS A 17 3.57 4.30 -2.87
N VAL A 18 4.45 3.99 -1.92
CA VAL A 18 5.70 3.29 -2.20
C VAL A 18 5.63 1.91 -1.60
N GLY A 19 5.60 0.89 -2.46
CA GLY A 19 5.51 -0.51 -2.04
C GLY A 19 6.69 -0.91 -1.16
N CYS A 20 6.38 -1.69 -0.12
CA CYS A 20 7.37 -2.23 0.81
C CYS A 20 7.19 -3.74 1.06
N ASP A 21 6.42 -4.41 0.20
CA ASP A 21 6.05 -5.84 0.29
C ASP A 21 5.39 -6.25 1.62
N GLN A 22 4.96 -5.27 2.42
CA GLN A 22 4.18 -5.48 3.64
C GLN A 22 2.71 -5.17 3.39
N VAL A 23 1.86 -5.88 4.11
CA VAL A 23 0.41 -5.70 4.09
C VAL A 23 -0.09 -5.50 5.52
N TYR A 24 -1.28 -4.91 5.67
CA TYR A 24 -2.01 -5.00 6.93
C TYR A 24 -2.60 -6.41 7.01
N GLU A 25 -2.02 -7.22 7.89
CA GLU A 25 -2.49 -8.59 8.10
C GLU A 25 -3.89 -8.59 8.72
N PRO A 26 -4.85 -9.35 8.17
CA PRO A 26 -6.22 -9.34 8.69
C PRO A 26 -6.37 -9.75 10.15
N THR A 27 -5.40 -10.46 10.71
CA THR A 27 -5.34 -10.85 12.13
C THR A 27 -4.74 -9.77 13.03
N ALA A 28 -4.26 -8.67 12.47
CA ALA A 28 -3.56 -7.59 13.14
C ALA A 28 -4.21 -6.22 12.92
N PHE A 29 -5.42 -6.15 12.37
CA PHE A 29 -6.16 -4.89 12.26
C PHE A 29 -7.65 -5.02 12.52
N ALA A 30 -8.26 -3.95 13.03
CA ALA A 30 -9.70 -3.79 13.13
C ALA A 30 -10.14 -2.43 12.56
N ILE A 31 -11.39 -2.31 12.15
CA ILE A 31 -11.96 -1.07 11.62
C ILE A 31 -12.82 -0.38 12.68
N ASP A 32 -12.52 0.89 12.94
CA ASP A 32 -13.33 1.80 13.75
C ASP A 32 -14.27 2.57 12.81
N ASP A 33 -15.50 2.08 12.63
CA ASP A 33 -16.45 2.67 11.69
C ASP A 33 -16.82 4.11 12.04
N LYS A 34 -16.85 4.44 13.35
CA LYS A 34 -17.23 5.78 13.82
C LYS A 34 -16.21 6.82 13.40
N LYS A 35 -14.92 6.46 13.42
CA LYS A 35 -13.82 7.35 13.04
C LYS A 35 -13.39 7.18 11.59
N SER A 36 -13.87 6.16 10.89
CA SER A 36 -13.37 5.77 9.57
C SER A 36 -11.85 5.57 9.59
N GLU A 37 -11.39 4.76 10.55
CA GLU A 37 -9.97 4.44 10.74
C GLU A 37 -9.75 2.93 10.78
N LEU A 38 -8.64 2.48 10.21
CA LEU A 38 -8.06 1.17 10.47
C LEU A 38 -7.11 1.30 11.67
N ILE A 39 -7.29 0.43 12.66
CA ILE A 39 -6.42 0.30 13.83
C ILE A 39 -5.56 -0.94 13.62
N HIS A 40 -4.26 -0.74 13.38
CA HIS A 40 -3.28 -1.80 13.27
C HIS A 40 -2.61 -2.03 14.63
N PHE A 41 -2.66 -3.24 15.14
CA PHE A 41 -2.25 -3.56 16.52
C PHE A 41 -1.34 -4.78 16.56
N ASP A 42 -0.61 -4.93 17.66
CA ASP A 42 0.17 -6.12 17.94
C ASP A 42 -0.76 -7.23 18.47
N PRO A 43 -0.90 -8.38 17.77
CA PRO A 43 -1.79 -9.47 18.19
C PRO A 43 -1.47 -10.03 19.58
N PHE A 44 -0.21 -10.05 20.00
CA PHE A 44 0.18 -10.55 21.32
C PHE A 44 -0.27 -9.59 22.42
N ARG A 45 -0.08 -8.29 22.22
CA ARG A 45 -0.57 -7.27 23.16
C ARG A 45 -2.09 -7.27 23.25
N PHE A 46 -2.76 -7.42 22.10
CA PHE A 46 -4.21 -7.56 22.06
C PHE A 46 -4.70 -8.75 22.92
N VAL A 47 -4.15 -9.95 22.70
CA VAL A 47 -4.56 -11.14 23.47
C VAL A 47 -4.23 -11.01 24.96
N ALA A 48 -3.11 -10.36 25.30
CA ALA A 48 -2.73 -10.12 26.69
C ALA A 48 -3.67 -9.13 27.41
N ALA A 49 -4.25 -8.17 26.68
CA ALA A 49 -5.17 -7.18 27.23
C ALA A 49 -6.60 -7.72 27.40
N LEU A 50 -6.96 -8.86 26.79
CA LEU A 50 -8.29 -9.45 26.92
C LEU A 50 -8.58 -9.93 28.35
N SER A 51 -9.85 -9.79 28.75
CA SER A 51 -10.36 -10.45 29.96
C SER A 51 -10.24 -11.97 29.86
N LYS A 52 -10.25 -12.68 30.98
CA LYS A 52 -10.21 -14.16 30.98
C LYS A 52 -11.35 -14.76 30.14
N ALA A 53 -12.56 -14.24 30.30
CA ALA A 53 -13.75 -14.69 29.56
C ALA A 53 -13.63 -14.41 28.05
N ASP A 54 -13.16 -13.23 27.67
CA ASP A 54 -12.97 -12.86 26.26
C ASP A 54 -11.84 -13.64 25.61
N ARG A 55 -10.77 -13.94 26.35
CA ARG A 55 -9.66 -14.78 25.88
C ARG A 55 -10.12 -16.21 25.63
N GLU A 56 -10.93 -16.79 26.51
CA GLU A 56 -11.53 -18.12 26.33
C GLU A 56 -12.50 -18.14 25.13
N LYS A 57 -13.30 -17.07 24.95
CA LYS A 57 -14.16 -16.91 23.78
C LYS A 57 -13.35 -16.82 22.49
N PHE A 58 -12.33 -15.96 22.45
CA PHE A 58 -11.45 -15.79 21.30
C PHE A 58 -10.72 -17.09 20.94
N SER A 59 -10.19 -17.79 21.96
CA SER A 59 -9.53 -19.09 21.76
C SER A 59 -10.46 -20.12 21.14
N ARG A 60 -11.73 -20.19 21.57
CA ARG A 60 -12.72 -21.10 20.98
C ARG A 60 -13.00 -20.78 19.51
N ILE A 61 -13.08 -19.50 19.15
CA ILE A 61 -13.26 -19.08 17.75
C ILE A 61 -12.04 -19.52 16.92
N CYS A 62 -10.83 -19.21 17.38
CA CYS A 62 -9.59 -19.57 16.66
C CYS A 62 -9.42 -21.08 16.46
N LEU A 63 -9.81 -21.90 17.45
CA LEU A 63 -9.70 -23.35 17.39
C LEU A 63 -10.62 -24.01 16.34
N GLN A 64 -11.65 -23.30 15.83
CA GLN A 64 -12.51 -23.85 14.79
C GLN A 64 -11.76 -24.05 13.47
N GLY A 65 -10.81 -23.16 13.13
CA GLY A 65 -9.95 -23.31 11.96
C GLY A 65 -10.67 -23.36 10.61
N THR A 66 -11.87 -22.78 10.50
CA THR A 66 -12.70 -22.79 9.28
C THR A 66 -12.80 -21.41 8.64
N VAL A 67 -13.12 -21.32 7.33
CA VAL A 67 -13.34 -20.03 6.65
C VAL A 67 -14.40 -19.16 7.35
N PRO A 68 -15.55 -19.68 7.82
CA PRO A 68 -16.52 -18.91 8.60
C PRO A 68 -15.95 -18.34 9.91
N SER A 69 -15.09 -19.10 10.60
CA SER A 69 -14.47 -18.65 11.86
C SER A 69 -13.60 -17.39 11.68
N LEU A 70 -13.11 -17.12 10.47
CA LEU A 70 -12.37 -15.89 10.17
C LEU A 70 -13.27 -14.65 10.22
N LEU A 71 -14.54 -14.75 9.81
CA LEU A 71 -15.52 -13.67 10.01
C LEU A 71 -15.79 -13.45 11.49
N ASP A 72 -15.86 -14.53 12.28
CA ASP A 72 -16.08 -14.45 13.72
C ASP A 72 -14.88 -13.84 14.44
N ILE A 73 -13.65 -14.11 13.97
CA ILE A 73 -12.42 -13.44 14.42
C ILE A 73 -12.53 -11.93 14.17
N TYR A 74 -12.89 -11.52 12.96
CA TYR A 74 -13.04 -10.09 12.65
C TYR A 74 -14.14 -9.42 13.46
N LYS A 75 -15.29 -10.06 13.62
CA LYS A 75 -16.39 -9.55 14.45
C LYS A 75 -15.97 -9.41 15.91
N PHE A 76 -15.23 -10.38 16.43
CA PHE A 76 -14.69 -10.32 17.78
C PHE A 76 -13.69 -9.17 17.93
N MET A 77 -12.70 -9.07 17.05
CA MET A 77 -11.71 -7.98 17.07
C MET A 77 -12.39 -6.60 16.97
N ARG A 78 -13.39 -6.47 16.10
CA ARG A 78 -14.21 -5.25 15.99
C ARG A 78 -14.95 -4.93 17.30
N SER A 79 -15.48 -5.92 18.01
CA SER A 79 -16.14 -5.68 19.30
C SER A 79 -15.20 -5.19 20.41
N GLN A 80 -13.89 -5.35 20.23
CA GLN A 80 -12.87 -4.88 21.17
C GLN A 80 -12.36 -3.46 20.85
N VAL A 81 -12.81 -2.87 19.74
CA VAL A 81 -12.49 -1.48 19.37
C VAL A 81 -13.06 -0.53 20.42
N GLY A 82 -12.18 0.28 21.03
CA GLY A 82 -12.55 1.19 22.11
C GLY A 82 -12.71 0.54 23.49
N VAL A 83 -12.43 -0.77 23.60
CA VAL A 83 -12.40 -1.50 24.88
C VAL A 83 -10.96 -1.77 25.29
N VAL A 84 -10.27 -2.62 24.52
CA VAL A 84 -8.85 -2.98 24.77
C VAL A 84 -7.96 -2.78 23.55
N LEU A 85 -8.55 -2.62 22.37
CA LEU A 85 -7.82 -2.57 21.13
C LEU A 85 -7.20 -1.18 20.94
N ASP A 86 -5.87 -1.15 21.02
CA ASP A 86 -5.05 0.04 20.82
C ASP A 86 -3.94 -0.26 19.81
N GLY A 87 -3.54 0.77 19.06
CA GLY A 87 -2.60 0.60 17.96
C GLY A 87 -2.49 1.80 17.03
N GLU A 88 -1.74 1.59 15.96
CA GLU A 88 -1.49 2.59 14.94
C GLU A 88 -2.77 2.85 14.13
N ARG A 89 -3.21 4.12 14.10
CA ARG A 89 -4.42 4.54 13.38
C ARG A 89 -4.09 5.08 12.00
N VAL A 90 -4.86 4.64 11.02
CA VAL A 90 -4.76 5.10 9.62
C VAL A 90 -6.16 5.39 9.09
N ALA A 91 -6.38 6.58 8.56
CA ALA A 91 -7.67 6.92 7.97
C ALA A 91 -8.01 5.98 6.80
N VAL A 92 -9.27 5.63 6.64
CA VAL A 92 -9.76 4.85 5.49
C VAL A 92 -10.76 5.68 4.69
N CYS A 93 -10.95 5.38 3.41
CA CYS A 93 -12.02 5.99 2.64
C CYS A 93 -13.40 5.39 3.00
N PRO A 94 -14.51 6.14 2.86
CA PRO A 94 -15.85 5.64 3.18
C PRO A 94 -16.21 4.35 2.43
N GLY A 95 -15.87 4.27 1.14
CA GLY A 95 -16.10 3.07 0.33
C GLY A 95 -15.38 1.82 0.86
N PHE A 96 -14.24 2.00 1.56
CA PHE A 96 -13.56 0.89 2.22
C PHE A 96 -14.34 0.38 3.44
N VAL A 97 -14.88 1.29 4.26
CA VAL A 97 -15.71 0.93 5.43
C VAL A 97 -16.97 0.19 4.97
N GLU A 98 -17.62 0.67 3.91
CA GLU A 98 -18.78 -0.01 3.32
C GLU A 98 -18.44 -1.40 2.81
N HIS A 99 -17.33 -1.53 2.06
CA HIS A 99 -16.89 -2.82 1.55
C HIS A 99 -16.55 -3.79 2.69
N TYR A 100 -15.83 -3.34 3.72
CA TYR A 100 -15.53 -4.16 4.90
C TYR A 100 -16.79 -4.64 5.61
N ASN A 101 -17.77 -3.75 5.81
CA ASN A 101 -19.05 -4.11 6.41
C ASN A 101 -19.85 -5.10 5.55
N LYS A 102 -19.82 -4.99 4.22
CA LYS A 102 -20.42 -5.99 3.33
C LYS A 102 -19.73 -7.35 3.50
N THR A 103 -18.40 -7.39 3.53
CA THR A 103 -17.62 -8.63 3.72
C THR A 103 -17.94 -9.34 5.02
N LEU A 104 -18.13 -8.61 6.12
CA LEU A 104 -18.49 -9.19 7.43
C LEU A 104 -19.88 -9.84 7.47
N ASN A 105 -20.76 -9.48 6.53
CA ASN A 105 -22.13 -9.95 6.43
C ASN A 105 -22.34 -10.97 5.28
N LEU A 106 -21.26 -11.42 4.62
CA LEU A 106 -21.36 -12.42 3.55
C LEU A 106 -21.73 -13.80 4.08
N ALA A 107 -22.43 -14.56 3.25
CA ALA A 107 -22.69 -15.97 3.51
C ALA A 107 -21.38 -16.77 3.40
N PRO A 108 -21.18 -17.83 4.23
CA PRO A 108 -19.96 -18.65 4.27
C PRO A 108 -19.34 -19.07 2.94
N LYS A 109 -20.17 -19.27 1.90
CA LYS A 109 -19.73 -19.72 0.56
C LYS A 109 -18.97 -18.64 -0.22
N ASP A 110 -19.28 -17.36 -0.01
CA ASP A 110 -18.69 -16.25 -0.76
C ASP A 110 -17.48 -15.61 -0.05
N VAL A 111 -17.23 -16.04 1.19
CA VAL A 111 -16.21 -15.47 2.07
C VAL A 111 -14.80 -15.70 1.51
N GLN A 112 -14.50 -16.91 1.05
CA GLN A 112 -13.13 -17.27 0.64
C GLN A 112 -12.62 -16.42 -0.53
N GLN A 113 -13.47 -16.14 -1.52
CA GLN A 113 -13.10 -15.33 -2.69
C GLN A 113 -12.91 -13.85 -2.32
N ASN A 114 -13.76 -13.30 -1.44
CA ASN A 114 -13.66 -11.90 -1.04
C ASN A 114 -12.48 -11.66 -0.08
N LEU A 115 -12.15 -12.62 0.78
CA LEU A 115 -11.01 -12.50 1.69
C LEU A 115 -9.66 -12.51 0.98
N ASN A 116 -9.49 -13.34 -0.05
CA ASN A 116 -8.27 -13.34 -0.87
C ASN A 116 -8.03 -11.99 -1.56
N ASN A 117 -9.11 -11.23 -1.82
CA ASN A 117 -9.03 -9.90 -2.42
C ASN A 117 -8.85 -8.78 -1.38
N PHE A 118 -8.86 -9.09 -0.08
CA PHE A 118 -8.80 -8.13 1.03
C PHE A 118 -7.38 -7.90 1.55
N SER A 119 -6.39 -7.89 0.65
CA SER A 119 -5.01 -7.52 1.00
C SER A 119 -4.82 -6.01 0.90
N ILE A 120 -4.34 -5.39 1.98
CA ILE A 120 -4.13 -3.94 2.04
C ILE A 120 -2.63 -3.67 2.12
N SER A 121 -2.04 -3.22 1.01
CA SER A 121 -0.61 -2.92 0.95
C SER A 121 -0.24 -1.72 1.84
N ARG A 122 0.85 -1.87 2.59
CA ARG A 122 1.44 -0.78 3.38
C ARG A 122 2.41 0.03 2.52
N THR A 123 2.48 1.33 2.79
CA THR A 123 3.53 2.17 2.21
C THR A 123 4.79 2.06 3.06
N ALA A 124 5.95 2.27 2.43
CA ALA A 124 7.24 2.35 3.11
C ALA A 124 7.18 3.30 4.32
N SER A 125 7.53 2.76 5.49
CA SER A 125 7.48 3.46 6.77
C SER A 125 8.62 3.03 7.67
N LEU A 126 9.00 3.90 8.61
CA LEU A 126 10.01 3.63 9.61
C LEU A 126 9.46 2.63 10.63
N GLN A 127 10.18 1.52 10.84
CA GLN A 127 9.71 0.41 11.69
C GLN A 127 9.41 0.82 13.13
N MET A 128 10.17 1.77 13.68
CA MET A 128 10.02 2.18 15.08
C MET A 128 8.90 3.22 15.31
N THR A 129 8.70 4.12 14.36
CA THR A 129 7.77 5.26 14.53
C THR A 129 6.50 5.13 13.68
N GLY A 130 6.47 4.20 12.72
CA GLY A 130 5.40 4.07 11.73
C GLY A 130 5.34 5.22 10.73
N LEU A 131 6.24 6.22 10.83
CA LEU A 131 6.20 7.38 9.96
C LEU A 131 6.56 6.99 8.52
N PRO A 132 5.78 7.42 7.53
CA PRO A 132 6.07 7.12 6.13
C PRO A 132 7.30 7.92 5.67
N TYR A 133 8.09 7.32 4.79
CA TYR A 133 9.23 7.98 4.16
C TYR A 133 9.27 7.62 2.67
N LEU A 134 9.99 8.40 1.86
CA LEU A 134 10.24 8.03 0.47
C LEU A 134 11.67 7.51 0.34
N PRO A 135 11.87 6.23 0.01
CA PRO A 135 13.18 5.68 -0.26
C PRO A 135 13.89 6.44 -1.38
N GLY A 136 15.16 6.73 -1.19
CA GLY A 136 16.01 7.39 -2.19
C GLY A 136 16.10 6.56 -3.48
N SER A 137 15.97 5.23 -3.38
CA SER A 137 15.89 4.32 -4.53
C SER A 137 14.64 4.58 -5.40
N SER A 138 13.49 4.81 -4.79
CA SER A 138 12.23 5.13 -5.49
C SER A 138 12.33 6.48 -6.22
N ILE A 139 12.88 7.50 -5.54
CA ILE A 139 13.10 8.82 -6.15
C ILE A 139 14.14 8.74 -7.27
N LYS A 140 15.24 8.02 -7.05
CA LYS A 140 16.26 7.79 -8.08
C LYS A 140 15.71 7.06 -9.30
N GLY A 141 14.80 6.09 -9.09
CA GLY A 141 14.08 5.41 -10.16
C GLY A 141 13.21 6.38 -10.99
N ALA A 142 12.44 7.25 -10.32
CA ALA A 142 11.64 8.27 -10.99
C ALA A 142 12.50 9.26 -11.81
N LEU A 143 13.60 9.75 -11.22
CA LEU A 143 14.57 10.61 -11.92
C LEU A 143 15.19 9.89 -13.13
N ARG A 144 15.52 8.61 -12.99
CA ARG A 144 16.05 7.78 -14.08
C ARG A 144 15.08 7.71 -15.25
N THR A 145 13.81 7.41 -14.97
CA THR A 145 12.76 7.39 -16.00
C THR A 145 12.58 8.75 -16.67
N ALA A 146 12.61 9.85 -15.92
CA ALA A 146 12.51 11.20 -16.47
C ALA A 146 13.68 11.54 -17.42
N ILE A 147 14.91 11.19 -17.03
CA ILE A 147 16.11 11.41 -17.87
C ILE A 147 16.08 10.51 -19.12
N LEU A 148 15.64 9.26 -18.99
CA LEU A 148 15.45 8.37 -20.14
C LEU A 148 14.45 8.96 -21.14
N ASN A 149 13.31 9.46 -20.66
CA ASN A 149 12.30 10.11 -21.50
C ASN A 149 12.85 11.37 -22.19
N LEU A 150 13.59 12.21 -21.45
CA LEU A 150 14.24 13.40 -22.00
C LEU A 150 15.23 13.03 -23.12
N ARG A 151 16.06 12.00 -22.91
CA ARG A 151 17.03 11.53 -23.92
C ARG A 151 16.38 10.86 -25.12
N ASN A 152 15.26 10.17 -24.92
CA ASN A 152 14.48 9.59 -26.01
C ASN A 152 13.86 10.68 -26.91
N ASN A 153 13.57 11.86 -26.35
CA ASN A 153 13.06 13.04 -27.05
C ASN A 153 11.83 12.76 -27.92
N GLY A 154 10.87 12.00 -27.38
CA GLY A 154 9.60 11.70 -28.06
C GLY A 154 9.71 10.73 -29.25
N LYS A 155 10.88 10.10 -29.48
CA LYS A 155 11.01 9.08 -30.53
C LYS A 155 10.13 7.87 -30.24
N THR A 156 9.39 7.41 -31.25
CA THR A 156 8.66 6.15 -31.18
C THR A 156 9.67 5.02 -31.17
N LEU A 157 9.68 4.31 -30.05
CA LEU A 157 10.52 3.18 -29.79
C LEU A 157 9.78 1.91 -30.30
N PRO A 158 10.46 0.96 -30.99
CA PRO A 158 9.83 -0.31 -31.40
C PRO A 158 9.23 -1.02 -30.17
N PRO A 159 8.26 -1.94 -30.33
CA PRO A 159 7.68 -2.63 -29.17
C PRO A 159 8.77 -3.46 -28.47
N TYR A 160 9.26 -2.95 -27.34
CA TYR A 160 10.29 -3.61 -26.54
C TYR A 160 9.67 -4.77 -25.76
N ASN A 161 10.24 -5.96 -25.88
CA ASN A 161 9.99 -7.02 -24.91
C ASN A 161 10.80 -6.73 -23.61
N ALA A 162 10.45 -7.39 -22.49
CA ALA A 162 11.07 -7.11 -21.18
C ALA A 162 12.61 -7.26 -21.17
N ARG A 163 13.19 -8.06 -22.08
CA ARG A 163 14.64 -8.21 -22.25
C ARG A 163 15.26 -7.02 -22.99
N GLU A 164 14.55 -6.47 -23.96
CA GLU A 164 15.01 -5.31 -24.72
C GLU A 164 14.89 -4.00 -23.92
N ALA A 165 14.02 -3.91 -22.90
CA ALA A 165 13.93 -2.74 -22.02
C ALA A 165 15.28 -2.40 -21.36
N LYS A 166 16.02 -3.41 -20.88
CA LYS A 166 17.37 -3.22 -20.34
C LYS A 166 18.36 -2.73 -21.40
N LYS A 167 18.20 -3.16 -22.65
CA LYS A 167 19.04 -2.71 -23.78
C LYS A 167 18.73 -1.25 -24.13
N MET A 168 17.45 -0.89 -24.17
CA MET A 168 17.00 0.49 -24.38
C MET A 168 17.61 1.45 -23.36
N GLU A 169 17.57 1.09 -22.07
CA GLU A 169 18.19 1.92 -21.03
C GLU A 169 19.68 2.13 -21.27
N LYS A 170 20.41 1.06 -21.62
CA LYS A 170 21.84 1.12 -21.94
C LYS A 170 22.12 2.03 -23.13
N ASP A 171 21.34 1.91 -24.19
CA ASP A 171 21.49 2.70 -25.41
C ASP A 171 21.21 4.19 -25.15
N LEU A 172 20.10 4.50 -24.45
CA LEU A 172 19.74 5.88 -24.11
C LEU A 172 20.71 6.52 -23.12
N LEU A 173 21.16 5.77 -22.11
CA LEU A 173 22.09 6.27 -21.11
C LEU A 173 23.56 6.23 -21.57
N LYS A 174 23.84 5.55 -22.69
CA LYS A 174 25.16 5.35 -23.31
C LYS A 174 26.15 4.65 -22.38
N PHE A 175 25.74 3.51 -21.81
CA PHE A 175 26.59 2.67 -20.97
C PHE A 175 26.49 1.19 -21.34
N SER A 176 27.53 0.42 -21.07
CA SER A 176 27.59 -1.02 -21.41
C SER A 176 27.48 -1.91 -20.16
N GLN A 177 28.23 -1.55 -19.11
CA GLN A 177 28.32 -2.26 -17.84
C GLN A 177 27.83 -1.37 -16.68
N PHE A 178 27.39 -1.98 -15.58
CA PHE A 178 26.82 -1.27 -14.44
C PHE A 178 27.79 -0.25 -13.84
N GLU A 179 29.08 -0.55 -13.87
CA GLU A 179 30.19 0.28 -13.42
C GLU A 179 30.29 1.59 -14.18
N THR A 180 29.86 1.58 -15.45
CA THR A 180 29.85 2.71 -16.39
C THR A 180 28.52 3.46 -16.42
N ASP A 181 27.52 3.06 -15.61
CA ASP A 181 26.24 3.76 -15.55
C ASP A 181 26.42 5.17 -14.94
N PRO A 182 26.01 6.25 -15.65
CA PRO A 182 26.13 7.61 -15.12
C PRO A 182 25.37 7.81 -13.80
N PHE A 183 24.30 7.05 -13.54
CA PHE A 183 23.55 7.12 -12.27
C PHE A 183 24.34 6.57 -11.09
N ARG A 184 25.49 5.92 -11.28
CA ARG A 184 26.39 5.55 -10.17
C ARG A 184 26.89 6.78 -9.40
N LEU A 185 27.08 7.89 -10.12
CA LEU A 185 27.56 9.17 -9.59
C LEU A 185 26.45 9.97 -8.87
N VAL A 186 25.18 9.66 -9.16
CA VAL A 186 24.03 10.30 -8.50
C VAL A 186 23.66 9.53 -7.24
N LYS A 187 23.78 10.17 -6.07
CA LYS A 187 23.34 9.64 -4.78
C LYS A 187 22.08 10.37 -4.35
N VAL A 188 21.03 9.62 -4.04
CA VAL A 188 19.76 10.16 -3.54
C VAL A 188 19.55 9.55 -2.17
N SER A 189 19.50 10.38 -1.14
CA SER A 189 19.17 9.96 0.22
C SER A 189 17.67 9.69 0.35
N ASP A 190 17.29 8.97 1.39
CA ASP A 190 15.89 8.81 1.76
C ASP A 190 15.30 10.17 2.18
N PHE A 191 14.06 10.42 1.76
CA PHE A 191 13.32 11.61 2.16
C PHE A 191 12.57 11.31 3.44
N MET A 192 13.06 11.88 4.52
CA MET A 192 12.44 11.77 5.83
C MET A 192 11.30 12.80 5.99
N PRO A 193 10.24 12.45 6.72
CA PRO A 193 9.15 13.37 6.99
C PRO A 193 9.65 14.53 7.87
N THR A 194 9.33 15.76 7.50
CA THR A 194 9.65 16.96 8.29
C THR A 194 8.57 17.31 9.33
N ALA A 195 7.40 16.70 9.21
CA ALA A 195 6.26 16.84 10.10
C ALA A 195 5.41 15.56 10.07
N THR A 196 4.34 15.51 10.87
CA THR A 196 3.37 14.41 10.79
C THR A 196 2.75 14.36 9.40
N VAL A 197 2.97 13.25 8.70
CA VAL A 197 2.42 13.03 7.36
C VAL A 197 1.06 12.35 7.48
N PRO A 198 -0.02 12.95 6.94
CA PRO A 198 -1.33 12.31 6.94
C PRO A 198 -1.30 11.06 6.06
N ARG A 199 -1.94 9.99 6.55
CA ARG A 199 -1.99 8.70 5.85
C ARG A 199 -3.43 8.27 5.67
N LYS A 200 -3.74 7.74 4.49
CA LYS A 200 -5.07 7.28 4.15
C LYS A 200 -5.00 6.03 3.28
N ILE A 201 -5.77 5.01 3.63
CA ILE A 201 -6.02 3.84 2.80
C ILE A 201 -7.08 4.21 1.77
N VAL A 202 -6.75 4.01 0.49
CA VAL A 202 -7.59 4.30 -0.66
C VAL A 202 -7.55 3.12 -1.63
N TYR A 203 -8.58 3.00 -2.48
CA TYR A 203 -8.56 2.03 -3.57
C TYR A 203 -7.72 2.52 -4.73
N GLY A 204 -6.86 1.65 -5.26
CA GLY A 204 -6.31 1.80 -6.60
C GLY A 204 -7.42 1.54 -7.61
N VAL A 205 -7.68 2.51 -8.49
CA VAL A 205 -8.69 2.37 -9.54
C VAL A 205 -7.97 2.43 -10.88
N ASP A 206 -8.09 1.36 -11.66
CA ASP A 206 -7.59 1.33 -13.04
C ASP A 206 -8.54 2.10 -13.95
N CYS A 207 -8.28 3.41 -14.08
CA CYS A 207 -8.96 4.26 -15.04
C CYS A 207 -8.24 4.17 -16.39
N ARG A 208 -8.97 3.79 -17.44
CA ARG A 208 -8.45 3.89 -18.81
C ARG A 208 -8.28 5.37 -19.16
N LYS A 209 -7.18 5.70 -19.84
CA LYS A 209 -6.88 7.06 -20.32
C LYS A 209 -7.97 7.60 -21.27
N TRP A 210 -8.67 6.70 -21.98
CA TRP A 210 -9.78 7.02 -22.85
C TRP A 210 -10.96 6.10 -22.54
N PRO A 211 -12.20 6.62 -22.47
CA PRO A 211 -13.38 5.79 -22.33
C PRO A 211 -13.50 4.85 -23.54
N SER A 212 -13.86 3.60 -23.28
CA SER A 212 -14.15 2.63 -24.34
C SER A 212 -15.46 3.04 -25.02
N LYS A 213 -15.55 3.02 -26.35
CA LYS A 213 -16.79 3.32 -27.12
C LYS A 213 -18.04 2.57 -26.64
N LYS A 214 -17.89 1.45 -25.93
CA LYS A 214 -18.99 0.65 -25.36
C LYS A 214 -19.67 1.26 -24.12
N VAL A 215 -19.08 2.27 -23.48
CA VAL A 215 -19.65 2.89 -22.26
C VAL A 215 -20.63 4.02 -22.61
N GLU A 216 -20.44 4.71 -23.74
CA GLU A 216 -21.32 5.82 -24.16
C GLU A 216 -22.76 5.40 -24.48
N GLU A 217 -23.01 4.14 -24.85
CA GLU A 217 -24.37 3.66 -25.14
C GLU A 217 -25.20 3.33 -23.88
N LYS A 218 -24.55 3.11 -22.72
CA LYS A 218 -25.27 2.77 -21.48
C LYS A 218 -25.69 3.97 -20.63
N GLU A 219 -25.18 5.16 -20.93
CA GLU A 219 -25.53 6.41 -20.22
C GLU A 219 -26.50 7.30 -21.03
N ARG A 220 -27.07 6.78 -22.14
CA ARG A 220 -28.03 7.49 -23.00
C ARG A 220 -29.44 6.88 -23.03
N VAL A 221 -29.82 6.07 -22.04
CA VAL A 221 -31.19 5.54 -21.89
C VAL A 221 -31.72 5.85 -20.50
#